data_AF-A0A2H0FNI2-F1
#
_entry.id   AF-A0A2H0FNI2-F1
#
_cell.length_a   1.000
_cell.length_b   1.000
_cell.length_c   1.000
_cell.angle_alpha   90.00
_cell.angle_beta   90.00
_cell.angle_gamma   90.00
#
_symmetry.space_group_name_H-M   'P 1'
#
loop_
_entity.id
_entity.type
_entity.pdbx_description
1 polymer ?
#
loop_
_entity_poly.entity_id
_entity_poly.type
_entity_poly.pdbx_seq_one_letter_code
_entity_poly.pdbx_strand_id
1 'polypeptide(L)'
;MEEEQKEIKINLDPNLYAVVNVSIAFDEEQFVFTIFSGNQARRFSVSPKHAKRILLLLEKQISEYKKKFGILETKLPEKMETRKEEPLGFKK
;
A
#
# COMPACT_ATOMS: atom_id res chain seq x y z
N MET A 1 -19.25 -47.64 -10.12
CA MET A 1 -18.08 -46.75 -10.30
C MET A 1 -18.54 -45.40 -9.80
N GLU A 2 -18.29 -45.11 -8.52
CA GLU A 2 -18.60 -43.81 -7.93
C GLU A 2 -17.34 -42.97 -8.00
N GLU A 3 -17.42 -41.87 -8.75
CA GLU A 3 -16.32 -40.91 -8.86
C GLU A 3 -16.28 -40.08 -7.57
N GLU A 4 -15.27 -40.32 -6.74
CA GLU A 4 -14.97 -39.48 -5.58
C GLU A 4 -14.62 -38.07 -6.04
N GLN A 5 -15.56 -37.14 -5.84
CA GLN A 5 -15.33 -35.71 -6.04
C GLN A 5 -14.28 -35.24 -5.04
N LYS A 6 -13.06 -35.00 -5.53
CA LYS A 6 -11.99 -34.37 -4.75
C LYS A 6 -12.37 -32.91 -4.48
N GLU A 7 -12.93 -32.64 -3.32
CA GLU A 7 -13.12 -31.28 -2.82
C GLU A 7 -11.74 -30.60 -2.64
N ILE A 8 -11.42 -29.68 -3.54
CA ILE A 8 -10.27 -28.79 -3.37
C ILE A 8 -10.69 -27.73 -2.34
N LYS A 9 -10.21 -27.86 -1.10
CA LYS A 9 -10.35 -26.81 -0.09
C LYS A 9 -9.46 -25.64 -0.48
N ILE A 10 -10.02 -24.67 -1.18
CA ILE A 10 -9.33 -23.42 -1.52
C ILE A 10 -9.27 -22.57 -0.26
N ASN A 11 -8.12 -22.55 0.40
CA ASN A 11 -7.88 -21.71 1.57
C ASN A 11 -7.46 -20.31 1.08
N LEU A 12 -8.45 -19.48 0.75
CA LEU A 12 -8.24 -18.07 0.42
C LEU A 12 -8.02 -17.31 1.73
N ASP A 13 -6.76 -17.07 2.11
CA ASP A 13 -6.46 -16.13 3.20
C ASP A 13 -6.99 -14.74 2.79
N PRO A 14 -8.00 -14.19 3.49
CA PRO A 14 -8.58 -12.91 3.15
C PRO A 14 -7.56 -11.75 3.17
N ASN A 15 -6.50 -11.90 3.98
CA ASN A 15 -5.45 -10.90 4.09
C ASN A 15 -4.55 -10.84 2.85
N LEU A 16 -4.56 -11.86 1.99
CA LEU A 16 -3.72 -11.88 0.79
C LEU A 16 -4.04 -10.74 -0.17
N TYR A 17 -5.27 -10.22 -0.16
CA TYR A 17 -5.73 -9.15 -1.05
C TYR A 17 -6.05 -7.83 -0.33
N ALA A 18 -5.85 -7.76 0.99
CA ALA A 18 -6.07 -6.56 1.77
C ALA A 18 -4.77 -5.74 1.89
N VAL A 19 -4.82 -4.47 1.50
CA VAL A 19 -3.68 -3.56 1.65
C VAL A 19 -3.44 -3.28 3.12
N VAL A 20 -2.27 -3.67 3.63
CA VAL A 20 -1.85 -3.45 5.03
C VAL A 20 -0.95 -2.23 5.18
N ASN A 21 -0.21 -1.85 4.12
CA ASN A 21 0.65 -0.68 4.11
C ASN A 21 0.88 -0.19 2.68
N VAL A 22 1.06 1.13 2.51
CA VAL A 22 1.43 1.77 1.25
C VAL A 22 2.55 2.77 1.52
N SER A 23 3.63 2.66 0.75
CA SER A 23 4.71 3.65 0.72
C SER A 23 4.85 4.21 -0.70
N ILE A 24 5.04 5.53 -0.79
CA ILE A 24 5.24 6.23 -2.06
C ILE A 24 6.51 7.07 -1.92
N ALA A 25 7.43 6.89 -2.87
CA ALA A 25 8.66 7.68 -3.02
C ALA A 25 8.75 8.21 -4.45
N PHE A 26 9.65 9.17 -4.69
CA PHE A 26 9.89 9.71 -6.03
C PHE A 26 11.35 10.15 -6.18
N ASP A 27 11.80 10.19 -7.42
CA ASP A 27 13.03 10.84 -7.89
C ASP A 27 12.69 11.76 -9.08
N GLU A 28 13.69 12.23 -9.83
CA GLU A 28 13.48 13.13 -10.98
C GLU A 28 12.77 12.43 -12.16
N GLU A 29 12.85 11.12 -12.27
CA GLU A 29 12.39 10.35 -13.43
C GLU A 29 11.07 9.62 -13.17
N GLN A 30 10.81 9.21 -11.93
CA GLN A 30 9.71 8.31 -11.59
C GLN A 30 9.15 8.48 -10.17
N PHE A 31 7.94 7.97 -10.01
CA PHE A 31 7.33 7.66 -8.72
C PHE A 31 7.36 6.16 -8.49
N VAL A 32 7.70 5.77 -7.26
CA VAL A 32 7.78 4.37 -6.84
C VAL A 32 6.72 4.12 -5.76
N PHE A 33 5.79 3.23 -6.07
CA PHE A 33 4.74 2.78 -5.17
C PHE A 33 5.12 1.40 -4.64
N THR A 34 5.13 1.21 -3.32
CA THR A 34 5.25 -0.11 -2.69
C THR A 34 3.98 -0.39 -1.90
N ILE A 35 3.24 -1.43 -2.30
CA ILE A 35 1.97 -1.83 -1.69
C ILE A 35 2.17 -3.20 -1.03
N PHE A 36 1.86 -3.28 0.25
CA PHE A 36 1.93 -4.50 1.05
C PHE A 36 0.54 -5.10 1.20
N SER A 37 0.43 -6.41 1.00
CA SER A 37 -0.81 -7.19 1.13
C SER A 37 -0.49 -8.53 1.79
N GLY A 38 -0.97 -8.75 3.00
CA GLY A 38 -0.48 -9.82 3.88
C GLY A 38 1.04 -9.78 4.02
N ASN A 39 1.71 -10.88 3.70
CA ASN A 39 3.18 -10.98 3.71
C ASN A 39 3.85 -10.69 2.35
N GLN A 40 3.08 -10.22 1.35
CA GLN A 40 3.60 -9.90 0.02
C GLN A 40 3.72 -8.40 -0.17
N ALA A 41 4.76 -7.97 -0.87
CA ALA A 41 4.92 -6.59 -1.31
C ALA A 41 5.03 -6.53 -2.83
N ARG A 42 4.33 -5.60 -3.46
CA ARG A 42 4.48 -5.30 -4.89
C ARG A 42 4.96 -3.87 -5.07
N ARG A 43 5.96 -3.68 -5.92
CA ARG A 43 6.53 -2.39 -6.28
C ARG A 43 6.18 -2.02 -7.72
N PHE A 44 5.75 -0.79 -7.93
CA PHE A 44 5.44 -0.24 -9.24
C PHE A 44 6.18 1.07 -9.43
N SER A 45 6.91 1.18 -10.53
CA SER A 45 7.51 2.44 -11.00
C SER A 45 6.63 3.02 -12.08
N VAL A 46 6.32 4.32 -11.97
CA VAL A 46 5.50 5.03 -12.95
C VAL A 46 6.09 6.41 -13.22
N SER A 47 5.91 6.93 -14.44
CA SER A 47 6.35 8.28 -14.75
C SER A 47 5.51 9.35 -14.01
N PRO A 48 6.00 10.59 -13.84
CA PRO A 48 5.30 11.66 -13.13
C PRO A 48 3.88 11.94 -13.67
N LYS A 49 3.69 11.84 -14.99
CA LYS A 49 2.35 12.00 -15.61
C LYS A 49 1.39 10.89 -15.17
N HIS A 50 1.86 9.65 -15.07
CA HIS A 50 1.05 8.54 -14.58
C HIS A 50 0.73 8.70 -13.09
N ALA A 51 1.70 9.10 -12.27
CA ALA A 51 1.48 9.39 -10.85
C ALA A 51 0.39 10.47 -10.66
N LYS A 52 0.46 11.58 -11.43
CA LYS A 52 -0.57 12.62 -11.38
C LYS A 52 -1.94 12.10 -11.79
N ARG A 53 -2.02 11.24 -12.81
CA ARG A 53 -3.28 10.63 -13.24
C ARG A 53 -3.88 9.72 -12.18
N ILE A 54 -3.05 8.93 -11.48
CA ILE A 54 -3.48 8.08 -10.37
C ILE A 54 -4.11 8.92 -9.26
N LEU A 55 -3.47 10.03 -8.86
CA LEU A 55 -4.03 10.94 -7.86
C LEU A 55 -5.41 11.46 -8.27
N LEU A 56 -5.55 11.99 -9.48
CA LEU A 56 -6.82 12.55 -9.97
C LEU A 56 -7.95 11.51 -10.01
N LEU A 57 -7.64 10.28 -10.42
CA LEU A 57 -8.61 9.18 -10.43
C LEU A 57 -9.01 8.79 -9.00
N LEU A 58 -8.05 8.73 -8.08
CA LEU A 58 -8.32 8.41 -6.68
C LEU A 58 -9.16 9.49 -5.99
N GLU A 59 -8.86 10.77 -6.21
CA GLU A 59 -9.65 11.91 -5.72
C GLU A 59 -11.10 11.84 -6.22
N LYS A 60 -11.29 11.54 -7.52
CA LYS A 60 -12.63 11.35 -8.10
C LYS A 60 -13.39 10.23 -7.39
N GLN A 61 -12.76 9.07 -7.19
CA GLN A 61 -13.42 7.93 -6.54
C GLN A 61 -13.72 8.20 -5.06
N ILE A 62 -12.82 8.86 -4.32
CA ILE A 62 -13.08 9.27 -2.93
C ILE A 62 -14.25 10.26 -2.87
N SER A 63 -14.33 11.20 -3.81
CA SER A 63 -15.46 12.14 -3.89
C SER A 63 -16.79 11.44 -4.16
N GLU A 64 -16.82 10.48 -5.10
CA GLU A 64 -18.00 9.66 -5.38
C GLU A 64 -18.40 8.78 -4.19
N TYR A 65 -17.44 8.19 -3.49
CA TYR A 65 -17.68 7.45 -2.25
C TYR A 65 -18.31 8.36 -1.19
N LYS A 66 -17.75 9.54 -0.96
CA LYS A 66 -18.25 10.48 0.06
C LYS A 66 -19.70 10.88 -0.16
N LYS A 67 -20.11 11.07 -1.41
CA LYS A 67 -21.50 11.37 -1.78
C LYS A 67 -22.46 10.24 -1.45
N LYS A 68 -22.00 8.98 -1.51
CA LYS A 68 -22.85 7.79 -1.31
C LYS A 68 -22.86 7.30 0.14
N PHE A 69 -21.74 7.40 0.84
CA PHE A 69 -21.52 6.72 2.11
C PHE A 69 -21.09 7.65 3.27
N GLY A 70 -20.89 8.95 3.01
CA GLY A 70 -20.53 9.92 4.03
C GLY A 70 -19.03 10.25 4.11
N ILE A 71 -18.64 11.03 5.11
CA ILE A 71 -17.31 11.63 5.20
C ILE A 71 -16.27 10.56 5.58
N LEU A 72 -15.14 10.58 4.87
CA LEU A 72 -13.93 9.83 5.19
C LEU A 72 -12.92 10.79 5.81
N GLU A 73 -12.66 10.64 7.12
CA GLU A 73 -11.61 11.36 7.83
C GLU A 73 -10.42 10.45 8.07
N THR A 74 -9.23 10.94 7.77
CA THR A 74 -7.96 10.26 8.03
C THR A 74 -6.84 11.29 8.11
N LYS A 75 -5.72 10.92 8.72
CA LYS A 75 -4.52 11.76 8.84
C LYS A 75 -3.31 10.94 8.43
N LEU A 76 -2.33 11.58 7.78
CA LEU A 76 -1.02 10.95 7.61
C LEU A 76 -0.36 10.81 8.98
N PRO A 77 0.34 9.69 9.25
CA PRO A 77 1.13 9.57 10.46
C PRO A 77 2.18 10.69 10.50
N GLU A 78 2.31 11.35 11.64
CA GLU A 78 3.39 12.31 11.86
C GLU A 78 4.73 11.58 11.74
N LYS A 79 5.70 12.17 11.03
CA LYS A 79 7.05 11.60 10.95
C LYS A 79 7.58 11.46 12.38
N MET A 80 7.84 10.23 12.83
CA MET A 80 8.69 10.03 14.00
C MET A 80 10.05 10.61 13.66
N GLU A 81 10.46 11.65 14.38
CA GLU A 81 11.82 12.16 14.32
C GLU A 81 12.78 10.98 14.55
N THR A 82 13.70 10.80 13.61
CA THR A 82 14.79 9.84 13.73
C THR A 82 15.45 10.02 15.10
N ARG A 83 15.44 8.97 15.92
CA ARG A 83 16.31 8.89 17.11
C ARG A 83 17.70 9.36 16.67
N LYS A 84 18.21 10.40 17.33
CA LYS A 84 19.56 10.91 17.15
C LYS A 84 20.50 9.73 17.03
N GLU A 85 21.25 9.66 15.93
CA GLU A 85 22.38 8.76 15.80
C GLU A 85 23.35 9.12 16.94
N GLU A 86 23.28 8.41 18.06
CA GLU A 86 24.35 8.43 19.03
C GLU A 86 25.56 7.81 18.33
N PRO A 87 26.71 8.51 18.23
CA PRO A 87 27.88 7.92 17.63
C PRO A 87 28.26 6.68 18.45
N LEU A 88 28.19 5.51 17.82
CA LEU A 88 28.74 4.24 18.33
C LEU A 88 30.27 4.36 18.40
N GLY A 89 30.77 5.14 19.36
CA GLY A 89 32.17 5.20 19.71
C GLY A 89 32.53 4.00 20.56
N PHE A 90 33.29 3.06 20.03
CA PHE A 90 33.98 2.07 20.84
C PHE A 90 35.01 2.79 21.70
N LYS A 91 34.78 2.83 23.01
CA LYS A 91 35.81 3.26 23.96
C LYS A 91 36.96 2.24 23.88
N LYS A 92 38.14 2.73 23.52
CA LYS A 92 39.40 2.00 23.52
C LYS A 92 39.96 1.89 24.94
#